data_AF-N9PW84-F1
#
_entry.id   AF-N9PW84-F1
#
_cell.length_a   1.000
_cell.length_b   1.000
_cell.length_c   1.000
_cell.angle_alpha   90.00
_cell.angle_beta   90.00
_cell.angle_gamma   90.00
#
_symmetry.space_group_name_H-M   'P 1'
#
loop_
_entity.id
_entity.type
_entity.pdbx_description
1 polymer ?
#
loop_
_entity_poly.entity_id
_entity_poly.type
_entity_poly.pdbx_seq_one_letter_code
_entity_poly.pdbx_strand_id
1 'polypeptide(L)'
;MFIRLQQAFPQHHVLAQVAFSALITSDHYKIRSKFNRKVTDFVVLDQDMKVLAIIELDDPSHIGKESEDKKRDQMLQEAGYQVQRYTQIPSVKQLQMDIR
;
A
#
# COMPACT_ATOMS: atom_id res chain seq x y z
N MET A 1 -3.94 -2.56 12.47
CA MET A 1 -3.23 -1.56 11.63
C MET A 1 -4.00 -0.25 11.51
N PHE A 2 -5.25 -0.24 11.02
CA PHE A 2 -6.04 0.99 10.79
C PHE A 2 -5.98 2.04 11.92
N ILE A 3 -6.34 1.65 13.16
CA ILE A 3 -6.29 2.55 14.32
C ILE A 3 -4.87 3.08 14.57
N ARG A 4 -3.83 2.27 14.33
CA ARG A 4 -2.43 2.71 14.49
C ARG A 4 -2.05 3.78 13.48
N LEU A 5 -2.48 3.64 12.22
CA LEU A 5 -2.25 4.65 11.19
C LEU A 5 -2.97 5.96 11.53
N GLN A 6 -4.23 5.90 11.99
CA GLN A 6 -4.95 7.10 12.44
C GLN A 6 -4.29 7.78 13.64
N GLN A 7 -3.74 7.01 14.58
CA GLN A 7 -2.98 7.56 15.72
C GLN A 7 -1.66 8.20 15.29
N ALA A 8 -0.96 7.61 14.32
CA ALA A 8 0.31 8.11 13.80
C ALA A 8 0.14 9.37 12.95
N PHE A 9 -0.96 9.45 12.20
CA PHE A 9 -1.23 10.51 11.23
C PHE A 9 -2.64 11.07 11.42
N PRO A 10 -2.93 11.77 12.53
CA PRO A 10 -4.28 12.23 12.86
C PRO A 10 -4.83 13.29 11.88
N GLN A 11 -3.94 13.93 11.12
CA GLN A 11 -4.28 14.90 10.08
C GLN A 11 -4.18 14.30 8.67
N HIS A 12 -4.25 12.99 8.51
CA HIS A 12 -4.19 12.33 7.20
C HIS A 12 -5.40 11.45 6.99
N HIS A 13 -5.73 11.18 5.73
CA HIS A 13 -6.76 10.20 5.41
C HIS A 13 -6.14 8.80 5.34
N VAL A 14 -6.82 7.84 5.94
CA VAL A 14 -6.45 6.43 5.84
C VAL A 14 -7.59 5.71 5.13
N LEU A 15 -7.33 5.24 3.92
CA LEU A 15 -8.24 4.38 3.18
C LEU A 15 -7.87 2.92 3.43
N ALA A 16 -8.86 2.07 3.65
CA ALA A 16 -8.67 0.63 3.79
C ALA A 16 -9.12 -0.09 2.53
N GLN A 17 -8.44 -1.17 2.15
CA GLN A 17 -8.79 -2.02 1.02
C GLN A 17 -8.97 -1.24 -0.29
N VAL A 18 -7.89 -0.59 -0.75
CA VAL A 18 -7.93 0.22 -1.97
C VAL A 18 -7.59 -0.63 -3.19
N ALA A 19 -8.45 -0.60 -4.21
CA ALA A 19 -8.19 -1.30 -5.45
C ALA A 19 -6.97 -0.71 -6.18
N PHE A 20 -6.12 -1.57 -6.75
CA PHE A 20 -4.95 -1.13 -7.51
C PHE A 20 -5.33 -0.28 -8.72
N SER A 21 -6.49 -0.52 -9.32
CA SER A 21 -7.02 0.27 -10.43
C SER A 21 -7.38 1.71 -10.06
N ALA A 22 -7.47 2.05 -8.78
CA ALA A 22 -7.61 3.42 -8.31
C ALA A 22 -6.27 4.15 -8.16
N LEU A 23 -5.15 3.40 -8.14
CA LEU A 23 -3.79 3.90 -7.93
C LEU A 23 -3.00 3.92 -9.24
N ILE A 24 -3.14 2.87 -10.06
CA ILE A 24 -2.39 2.73 -11.31
C ILE A 24 -3.35 2.71 -12.49
N THR A 25 -2.95 3.41 -13.56
CA THR A 25 -3.61 3.33 -14.87
C THR A 25 -2.65 2.79 -15.93
N SER A 26 -3.18 2.12 -16.95
CA SER A 26 -2.41 1.67 -18.11
C SER A 26 -3.35 1.48 -19.29
N ASP A 27 -2.93 1.99 -20.46
CA ASP A 27 -3.68 1.86 -21.72
C ASP A 27 -3.56 0.45 -22.33
N HIS A 28 -2.62 -0.36 -21.84
CA HIS A 28 -2.44 -1.73 -22.29
C HIS A 28 -3.31 -2.71 -21.50
N TYR A 29 -4.34 -3.25 -22.14
CA TYR A 29 -5.27 -4.21 -21.54
C TYR A 29 -4.60 -5.38 -20.81
N LYS A 30 -3.51 -5.93 -21.38
CA LYS A 30 -2.74 -7.03 -20.77
C LYS A 30 -2.03 -6.65 -19.47
N ILE A 31 -1.68 -5.38 -19.29
CA ILE A 31 -1.08 -4.87 -18.05
C ILE A 31 -2.20 -4.59 -17.05
N ARG A 32 -3.29 -3.95 -17.51
CA ARG A 32 -4.47 -3.64 -16.70
C ARG A 32 -5.11 -4.88 -16.05
N SER A 33 -5.17 -6.00 -16.77
CA SER A 33 -5.70 -7.26 -16.23
C SER A 33 -4.88 -7.82 -15.04
N LYS A 34 -3.58 -7.47 -14.94
CA LYS A 34 -2.71 -7.95 -13.84
C LYS A 34 -3.04 -7.30 -12.50
N PHE A 35 -3.68 -6.13 -12.49
CA PHE A 35 -3.98 -5.39 -11.27
C PHE A 35 -5.46 -5.11 -11.03
N ASN A 36 -6.34 -5.31 -12.02
CA ASN A 36 -7.79 -5.06 -11.89
C ASN A 36 -8.50 -5.87 -10.78
N ARG A 37 -7.90 -6.96 -10.28
CA ARG A 37 -8.46 -7.78 -9.19
C ARG A 37 -7.63 -7.68 -7.90
N LYS A 38 -6.66 -6.77 -7.85
CA LYS A 38 -5.74 -6.59 -6.73
C LYS A 38 -6.17 -5.41 -5.87
N VAL A 39 -5.97 -5.55 -4.56
CA VAL A 39 -6.33 -4.58 -3.53
C VAL A 39 -5.15 -4.48 -2.57
N THR A 40 -4.86 -3.28 -2.10
CA THR A 40 -3.89 -3.01 -1.02
C THR A 40 -4.59 -2.85 0.32
N ASP A 41 -3.93 -3.20 1.42
CA ASP A 41 -4.55 -3.12 2.75
C ASP A 41 -4.87 -1.69 3.17
N PHE A 42 -3.93 -0.76 3.03
CA PHE A 42 -4.17 0.65 3.32
C PHE A 42 -3.45 1.62 2.40
N VAL A 43 -4.02 2.81 2.24
CA VAL A 43 -3.38 3.96 1.60
C VAL A 43 -3.48 5.15 2.54
N VAL A 44 -2.35 5.78 2.81
CA VAL A 44 -2.25 7.02 3.59
C VAL A 44 -2.19 8.19 2.61
N LEU A 45 -3.10 9.15 2.77
CA LEU A 45 -3.19 10.34 1.94
C LEU A 45 -2.97 11.60 2.78
N ASP A 46 -2.36 12.62 2.19
CA ASP A 46 -2.37 13.97 2.75
C ASP A 46 -3.75 14.64 2.63
N GLN A 47 -3.85 15.87 3.11
CA GLN A 47 -5.08 16.67 3.07
C GLN A 47 -5.53 17.02 1.64
N ASP A 48 -4.63 16.97 0.66
CA ASP A 48 -4.90 17.21 -0.75
C ASP A 48 -5.23 15.91 -1.51
N MET A 49 -5.46 14.80 -0.79
CA MET A 49 -5.71 13.46 -1.34
C MET A 49 -4.54 12.89 -2.14
N LYS A 50 -3.30 13.37 -1.94
CA LYS A 50 -2.11 12.76 -2.54
C LYS A 50 -1.67 11.57 -1.72
N VAL A 51 -1.28 10.51 -2.41
CA VAL A 51 -0.76 9.28 -1.79
C VAL A 51 0.62 9.54 -1.20
N LEU A 52 0.75 9.37 0.12
CA LEU A 52 2.04 9.39 0.82
C LEU A 52 2.66 7.99 0.87
N ALA A 53 1.86 6.99 1.23
CA ALA A 53 2.32 5.62 1.33
C ALA A 53 1.19 4.61 1.11
N ILE A 54 1.56 3.48 0.54
CA ILE A 54 0.75 2.27 0.44
C ILE A 54 1.26 1.29 1.49
N ILE A 55 0.35 0.73 2.28
CA ILE A 55 0.68 -0.15 3.39
C ILE A 55 0.14 -1.55 3.10
N GLU A 56 1.00 -2.54 3.19
CA GLU A 56 0.68 -3.96 3.02
C GLU A 56 0.98 -4.72 4.31
N LEU A 57 0.07 -5.58 4.73
CA LEU A 57 0.26 -6.51 5.84
C LEU A 57 0.63 -7.87 5.27
N ASP A 58 1.76 -8.40 5.73
CA ASP A 58 2.26 -9.69 5.27
C ASP A 58 2.12 -10.73 6.39
N ASP A 59 1.58 -11.90 6.09
CA ASP A 59 1.56 -13.01 7.03
C ASP A 59 2.86 -13.80 6.87
N PRO A 60 3.63 -14.06 7.94
CA PRO A 60 4.86 -14.85 7.86
C PRO A 60 4.67 -16.29 7.32
N SER A 61 3.43 -16.76 7.15
CA SER A 61 3.10 -18.06 6.54
C SER A 61 3.08 -18.08 5.00
N HIS A 62 3.34 -16.96 4.31
CA HIS A 62 3.29 -16.86 2.84
C HIS A 62 4.49 -17.46 2.08
N ILE A 63 4.86 -18.70 2.42
CA ILE A 63 5.84 -19.48 1.65
C ILE A 63 5.25 -19.76 0.25
N GLY A 64 5.91 -19.25 -0.80
CA GLY A 64 5.59 -19.55 -2.21
C GLY A 64 4.86 -18.45 -3.01
N LYS A 65 4.52 -17.30 -2.41
CA LYS A 65 3.90 -16.15 -3.12
C LYS A 65 4.83 -14.96 -3.35
N GLU A 66 6.07 -15.04 -2.90
CA GLU A 66 7.08 -13.97 -2.95
C GLU A 66 7.28 -13.35 -4.34
N SER A 67 7.19 -14.15 -5.41
CA SER A 67 7.35 -13.66 -6.80
C SER A 67 6.16 -12.81 -7.26
N GLU A 68 4.94 -13.15 -6.83
CA GLU A 68 3.75 -12.36 -7.12
C GLU A 68 3.75 -11.05 -6.35
N ASP A 69 4.21 -11.08 -5.09
CA ASP A 69 4.37 -9.89 -4.25
C ASP A 69 5.44 -8.95 -4.79
N LYS A 70 6.60 -9.47 -5.22
CA LYS A 70 7.64 -8.65 -5.87
C LYS A 70 7.12 -7.93 -7.11
N LYS A 71 6.36 -8.62 -7.96
CA LYS A 71 5.76 -7.98 -9.16
C LYS A 71 4.75 -6.91 -8.79
N ARG A 72 4.01 -7.11 -7.70
CA ARG A 72 3.02 -6.16 -7.20
C ARG A 72 3.68 -4.90 -6.69
N ASP A 73 4.67 -5.05 -5.82
CA ASP A 73 5.43 -3.94 -5.24
C ASP A 73 6.16 -3.17 -6.34
N GLN A 74 6.73 -3.87 -7.33
CA GLN A 74 7.37 -3.25 -8.48
C GLN A 74 6.39 -2.39 -9.29
N MET A 75 5.17 -2.85 -9.55
CA MET A 75 4.17 -2.05 -10.28
C MET A 75 3.81 -0.75 -9.54
N LEU A 76 3.67 -0.80 -8.21
CA LEU A 76 3.38 0.38 -7.39
C LEU A 76 4.58 1.35 -7.36
N GLN A 77 5.79 0.81 -7.24
CA GLN A 77 7.03 1.60 -7.28
C GLN A 77 7.24 2.27 -8.63
N GLU A 78 6.98 1.56 -9.75
CA GLU A 78 7.03 2.13 -11.10
C GLU A 78 5.98 3.24 -11.31
N ALA A 79 4.85 3.17 -10.60
CA ALA A 79 3.85 4.23 -10.55
C ALA A 79 4.22 5.39 -9.61
N GLY A 80 5.38 5.34 -8.95
CA GLY A 80 5.90 6.39 -8.08
C GLY A 80 5.43 6.31 -6.62
N TYR A 81 4.80 5.20 -6.22
CA TYR A 81 4.32 5.05 -4.84
C TYR A 81 5.37 4.42 -3.92
N GLN A 82 5.47 4.95 -2.71
CA GLN A 82 6.19 4.30 -1.62
C GLN A 82 5.32 3.18 -1.03
N VAL A 83 5.83 1.95 -1.04
CA VAL A 83 5.16 0.79 -0.45
C VAL A 83 5.88 0.38 0.83
N GLN A 84 5.14 0.31 1.93
CA GLN A 84 5.63 -0.11 3.23
C GLN A 84 4.93 -1.39 3.68
N ARG A 85 5.74 -2.45 3.88
CA ARG A 85 5.24 -3.78 4.23
C ARG A 85 5.56 -4.10 5.68
N TYR A 86 4.59 -4.65 6.40
CA TYR A 86 4.73 -4.99 7.82
C TYR A 86 4.27 -6.43 8.08
N THR A 87 5.16 -7.25 8.64
CA THR A 87 4.84 -8.61 9.11
C THR A 87 4.19 -8.63 10.50
N GLN A 88 4.29 -7.52 11.22
CA GLN A 88 3.72 -7.31 12.54
C GLN A 88 3.21 -5.88 12.65
N ILE A 89 2.22 -5.62 13.49
CA ILE A 89 1.69 -4.28 13.66
C ILE A 89 2.75 -3.35 14.30
N PRO A 90 3.25 -2.32 13.59
CA PRO A 90 4.29 -1.44 14.08
C PRO A 90 3.78 -0.50 15.18
N SER A 91 4.72 0.10 15.91
CA SER A 91 4.41 1.19 16.84
C SER A 91 4.08 2.48 16.09
N VAL A 92 3.41 3.41 16.76
CA VAL A 92 3.09 4.75 16.21
C VAL A 92 4.36 5.49 15.77
N LYS A 93 5.41 5.45 16.59
CA LYS A 93 6.69 6.11 16.28
C LYS A 93 7.36 5.50 15.05
N GLN A 94 7.31 4.18 14.89
CA GLN A 94 7.88 3.51 13.73
C GLN A 94 7.16 3.93 12.44
N LEU A 95 5.82 3.95 12.46
CA LEU A 95 5.02 4.43 11.33
C LEU A 95 5.44 5.84 10.90
N GLN A 96 5.56 6.77 11.86
CA GLN A 96 5.98 8.16 11.62
C GLN A 96 7.41 8.30 11.08
N MET A 97 8.29 7.33 11.34
CA MET A 97 9.65 7.34 10.81
C MET A 97 9.72 6.80 9.38
N ASP A 98 8.93 5.78 9.09
CA ASP A 98 8.90 5.08 7.80
C ASP A 98 8.16 5.88 6.72
N ILE A 99 7.08 6.57 7.11
CA ILE A 99 6.22 7.35 6.21
C ILE A 99 6.49 8.83 6.47
N ARG A 100 7.04 9.52 5.46
CA ARG A 100 7.49 10.92 5.54
C ARG A 100 6.70 11.83 4.63
#